data_AF-A0A4D6HSS1-F1
#
_entry.id   AF-A0A4D6HSS1-F1
#
_cell.length_a   1.000
_cell.length_b   1.000
_cell.length_c   1.000
_cell.angle_alpha   90.00
_cell.angle_beta   90.00
_cell.angle_gamma   90.00
#
_symmetry.space_group_name_H-M   'P 1'
#
loop_
_entity.id
_entity.type
_entity.pdbx_description
1 polymer ?
#
loop_
_entity_poly.entity_id
_entity_poly.type
_entity_poly.pdbx_seq_one_letter_code
_entity_poly.pdbx_strand_id
1 'polypeptide(L)'
;MDVTENMVRDVCTDAVFERGERYLAEGRVHEIHRVDATVTAVVSGSRQYDVRVDLAADGFAPWCDCPYDGPGTCKHVVAVLLRCVDDRPPDEGDRLDAALNGADADELRAFLREELVTDADLSDRFLAHAGGSTRRSVNELRTSIDRRFEETNPEYDVVFEPVDFTQWFDLANEYRKQEQYRSAMIVYRGLIESLDDNMERVDGAYDHFSSAFRRALDGYVDCVVATERDADTVTDAVAFLDERATSGTPFLAEHFERAAAELREKVGEQSCE
;
A
#
# COMPACT_ATOMS: atom_id res chain seq x y z
N MET A 1 -16.10 -13.10 -17.48
CA MET A 1 -17.34 -13.43 -16.74
C MET A 1 -18.07 -12.15 -16.44
N ASP A 2 -19.40 -12.19 -16.43
CA ASP A 2 -20.19 -11.04 -16.00
C ASP A 2 -20.34 -11.09 -14.49
N VAL A 3 -20.15 -9.92 -13.86
CA VAL A 3 -20.34 -9.76 -12.41
C VAL A 3 -21.82 -9.92 -12.14
N THR A 4 -22.17 -10.67 -11.09
CA THR A 4 -23.57 -10.87 -10.68
C THR A 4 -23.77 -10.36 -9.27
N GLU A 5 -24.99 -9.95 -8.95
CA GLU A 5 -25.35 -9.50 -7.60
C GLU A 5 -25.00 -10.53 -6.52
N ASN A 6 -25.21 -11.82 -6.79
CA ASN A 6 -24.86 -12.90 -5.86
C ASN A 6 -23.36 -12.92 -5.54
N MET A 7 -22.50 -12.73 -6.55
CA MET A 7 -21.05 -12.66 -6.31
C MET A 7 -20.69 -11.43 -5.46
N VAL A 8 -21.42 -10.31 -5.60
CA VAL A 8 -21.22 -9.14 -4.75
C VAL A 8 -21.67 -9.41 -3.31
N ARG A 9 -22.76 -10.15 -3.12
CA ARG A 9 -23.23 -10.58 -1.79
C ARG A 9 -22.23 -11.53 -1.11
N ASP A 10 -21.50 -12.35 -1.86
CA ASP A 10 -20.51 -13.28 -1.31
C ASP A 10 -19.28 -12.57 -0.71
N VAL A 11 -18.98 -11.34 -1.12
CA VAL A 11 -17.80 -10.58 -0.66
C VAL A 11 -18.12 -9.55 0.42
N CYS A 12 -19.36 -9.43 0.87
CA CYS A 12 -19.76 -8.47 1.92
C CYS A 12 -20.87 -9.04 2.82
N THR A 13 -21.18 -8.31 3.89
CA THR A 13 -22.33 -8.64 4.75
C THR A 13 -23.60 -7.99 4.20
N ASP A 14 -24.78 -8.55 4.52
CA ASP A 14 -26.07 -8.00 4.09
C ASP A 14 -26.21 -6.51 4.45
N ALA A 15 -25.81 -6.13 5.66
CA ALA A 15 -25.86 -4.73 6.11
C ALA A 15 -24.93 -3.79 5.30
N VAL A 16 -23.79 -4.30 4.81
CA VAL A 16 -22.88 -3.54 3.95
C VAL A 16 -23.41 -3.49 2.52
N PHE A 17 -24.00 -4.58 2.05
CA PHE A 17 -24.65 -4.67 0.75
C PHE A 17 -25.73 -3.59 0.59
N GLU A 18 -26.67 -3.51 1.54
CA GLU A 18 -27.75 -2.51 1.54
C GLU A 18 -27.22 -1.06 1.54
N ARG A 19 -26.06 -0.82 2.17
CA ARG A 19 -25.41 0.49 2.16
C ARG A 19 -24.78 0.78 0.80
N GLY A 20 -24.21 -0.22 0.15
CA GLY A 20 -23.66 -0.11 -1.20
C GLY A 20 -24.74 0.20 -2.23
N GLU A 21 -25.90 -0.49 -2.16
CA GLU A 21 -27.07 -0.19 -3.00
C GLU A 21 -27.51 1.27 -2.85
N ARG A 22 -27.58 1.76 -1.61
CA ARG A 22 -27.92 3.15 -1.34
C ARG A 22 -26.91 4.12 -1.96
N TYR A 23 -25.62 3.83 -1.88
CA TYR A 23 -24.57 4.67 -2.44
C TYR A 23 -24.67 4.76 -3.97
N LEU A 24 -24.96 3.64 -4.62
CA LEU A 24 -25.22 3.60 -6.05
C LEU A 24 -26.48 4.39 -6.41
N ALA A 25 -27.59 4.16 -5.71
CA ALA A 25 -28.87 4.84 -5.95
C ALA A 25 -28.79 6.36 -5.74
N GLU A 26 -27.95 6.82 -4.82
CA GLU A 26 -27.67 8.25 -4.58
C GLU A 26 -26.68 8.86 -5.59
N GLY A 27 -26.17 8.08 -6.55
CA GLY A 27 -25.27 8.57 -7.60
C GLY A 27 -23.88 8.95 -7.09
N ARG A 28 -23.38 8.28 -6.04
CA ARG A 28 -22.10 8.60 -5.39
C ARG A 28 -20.86 8.04 -6.09
N VAL A 29 -21.05 7.23 -7.15
CA VAL A 29 -19.95 6.66 -7.94
C VAL A 29 -19.65 7.60 -9.11
N HIS A 30 -18.40 8.06 -9.17
CA HIS A 30 -17.90 9.03 -10.14
C HIS A 30 -16.65 8.46 -10.84
N GLU A 31 -16.28 9.07 -11.98
CA GLU A 31 -15.02 8.81 -12.68
C GLU A 31 -14.71 7.31 -12.82
N ILE A 32 -15.71 6.55 -13.24
CA ILE A 32 -15.59 5.10 -13.39
C ILE A 32 -14.93 4.77 -14.73
N HIS A 33 -13.77 4.12 -14.65
CA HIS A 33 -12.98 3.71 -15.81
C HIS A 33 -12.76 2.20 -15.76
N ARG A 34 -12.71 1.58 -16.94
CA ARG A 34 -12.43 0.15 -17.07
C ARG A 34 -11.38 -0.09 -18.15
N VAL A 35 -10.35 -0.83 -17.77
CA VAL A 35 -9.33 -1.37 -18.68
C VAL A 35 -9.28 -2.88 -18.44
N ASP A 36 -9.67 -3.66 -19.44
CA ASP A 36 -9.80 -5.12 -19.38
C ASP A 36 -10.74 -5.56 -18.24
N ALA A 37 -10.19 -6.24 -17.22
CA ALA A 37 -10.90 -6.67 -16.02
C ALA A 37 -10.81 -5.66 -14.88
N THR A 38 -9.91 -4.68 -14.94
CA THR A 38 -9.71 -3.71 -13.86
C THR A 38 -10.69 -2.57 -13.99
N VAL A 39 -11.40 -2.26 -12.91
CA VAL A 39 -12.27 -1.08 -12.79
C VAL A 39 -11.72 -0.17 -11.69
N THR A 40 -11.58 1.11 -12.00
CA THR A 40 -11.28 2.17 -11.03
C THR A 40 -12.43 3.16 -10.97
N ALA A 41 -12.70 3.72 -9.79
CA ALA A 41 -13.73 4.74 -9.61
C ALA A 41 -13.43 5.61 -8.39
N VAL A 42 -14.03 6.80 -8.37
CA VAL A 42 -14.06 7.68 -7.19
C VAL A 42 -15.45 7.60 -6.57
N VAL A 43 -15.53 7.33 -5.27
CA VAL A 43 -16.80 7.21 -4.53
C VAL A 43 -16.91 8.27 -3.44
N SER A 44 -18.01 9.04 -3.46
CA SER A 44 -18.28 10.08 -2.47
C SER A 44 -18.79 9.52 -1.15
N GLY A 45 -18.04 9.72 -0.06
CA GLY A 45 -18.39 9.35 1.32
C GLY A 45 -18.28 10.55 2.28
N SER A 46 -17.57 10.37 3.41
CA SER A 46 -17.12 11.49 4.26
C SER A 46 -16.09 12.37 3.54
N ARG A 47 -15.28 11.75 2.67
CA ARG A 47 -14.44 12.36 1.65
C ARG A 47 -14.59 11.59 0.35
N GLN A 48 -13.86 11.97 -0.69
CA GLN A 48 -13.73 11.14 -1.89
C GLN A 48 -12.78 9.97 -1.59
N TYR A 49 -13.17 8.80 -2.06
CA TYR A 49 -12.44 7.56 -1.90
C TYR A 49 -12.15 6.94 -3.25
N ASP A 50 -10.91 6.56 -3.48
CA ASP A 50 -10.50 5.80 -4.65
C ASP A 50 -10.82 4.32 -4.45
N VAL A 51 -11.41 3.71 -5.47
CA VAL A 51 -11.80 2.29 -5.48
C VAL A 51 -11.18 1.63 -6.69
N ARG A 52 -10.61 0.44 -6.48
CA ARG A 52 -10.12 -0.44 -7.54
C ARG A 52 -10.64 -1.86 -7.32
N VAL A 53 -11.12 -2.50 -8.38
CA VAL A 53 -11.51 -3.91 -8.38
C VAL A 53 -11.01 -4.61 -9.63
N ASP A 54 -10.68 -5.89 -9.52
CA ASP A 54 -10.36 -6.77 -10.64
C ASP A 54 -11.50 -7.78 -10.84
N LEU A 55 -12.29 -7.60 -11.90
CA LEU A 55 -13.46 -8.42 -12.20
C LEU A 55 -13.13 -9.87 -12.60
N ALA A 56 -11.86 -10.19 -12.87
CA ALA A 56 -11.41 -11.54 -13.21
C ALA A 56 -10.87 -12.31 -12.00
N ALA A 57 -10.47 -11.61 -10.93
CA ALA A 57 -9.96 -12.22 -9.71
C ALA A 57 -11.09 -12.80 -8.84
N ASP A 58 -10.83 -13.92 -8.18
CA ASP A 58 -11.72 -14.46 -7.16
C ASP A 58 -11.92 -13.42 -6.05
N GLY A 59 -13.18 -13.14 -5.71
CA GLY A 59 -13.54 -12.11 -4.74
C GLY A 59 -13.20 -10.68 -5.17
N PHE A 60 -12.89 -10.44 -6.45
CA PHE A 60 -12.64 -9.15 -7.08
C PHE A 60 -11.37 -8.39 -6.70
N ALA A 61 -10.49 -8.98 -5.88
CA ALA A 61 -9.29 -8.33 -5.33
C ALA A 61 -9.51 -6.82 -4.98
N PRO A 62 -10.52 -6.50 -4.15
CA PRO A 62 -10.97 -5.14 -3.98
C PRO A 62 -9.96 -4.33 -3.18
N TRP A 63 -9.75 -3.11 -3.62
CA TRP A 63 -8.99 -2.10 -2.91
C TRP A 63 -9.81 -0.82 -2.82
N CYS A 64 -9.81 -0.20 -1.66
CA CYS A 64 -10.42 1.10 -1.43
C CYS A 64 -9.63 1.80 -0.33
N ASP A 65 -9.29 3.06 -0.54
CA ASP A 65 -8.55 3.89 0.43
C ASP A 65 -9.43 4.35 1.62
N CYS A 66 -10.62 3.77 1.78
CA CYS A 66 -11.52 4.11 2.86
C CYS A 66 -11.18 3.38 4.16
N PRO A 67 -11.48 4.00 5.31
CA PRO A 67 -11.05 3.49 6.61
C PRO A 67 -11.80 2.25 7.13
N TYR A 68 -12.47 1.51 6.26
CA TYR A 68 -13.33 0.40 6.66
C TYR A 68 -12.49 -0.81 7.11
N ASP A 69 -12.67 -1.22 8.37
CA ASP A 69 -12.00 -2.35 9.02
C ASP A 69 -12.95 -3.52 9.36
N GLY A 70 -14.20 -3.43 8.90
CA GLY A 70 -15.22 -4.44 9.15
C GLY A 70 -15.10 -5.67 8.24
N PRO A 71 -15.95 -6.69 8.45
CA PRO A 71 -15.91 -7.93 7.69
C PRO A 71 -16.34 -7.74 6.23
N GLY A 72 -15.57 -8.36 5.32
CA GLY A 72 -15.80 -8.31 3.88
C GLY A 72 -15.36 -6.99 3.26
N THR A 73 -15.86 -6.69 2.07
CA THR A 73 -15.52 -5.44 1.36
C THR A 73 -16.41 -4.28 1.80
N CYS A 74 -15.89 -3.06 1.67
CA CYS A 74 -16.60 -1.86 2.10
C CYS A 74 -17.76 -1.52 1.17
N LYS A 75 -18.71 -0.70 1.65
CA LYS A 75 -19.84 -0.21 0.86
C LYS A 75 -19.44 0.54 -0.43
N HIS A 76 -18.25 1.14 -0.49
CA HIS A 76 -17.79 1.86 -1.69
C HIS A 76 -17.45 0.88 -2.81
N VAL A 77 -16.73 -0.19 -2.48
CA VAL A 77 -16.47 -1.31 -3.40
C VAL A 77 -17.79 -1.94 -3.85
N VAL A 78 -18.70 -2.22 -2.92
CA VAL A 78 -20.02 -2.76 -3.26
C VAL A 78 -20.74 -1.85 -4.26
N ALA A 79 -20.76 -0.53 -4.05
CA ALA A 79 -21.40 0.40 -4.97
C ALA A 79 -20.79 0.37 -6.38
N VAL A 80 -19.46 0.23 -6.49
CA VAL A 80 -18.76 0.08 -7.78
C VAL A 80 -19.07 -1.25 -8.46
N LEU A 81 -19.09 -2.35 -7.69
CA LEU A 81 -19.43 -3.67 -8.22
C LEU A 81 -20.88 -3.71 -8.70
N LEU A 82 -21.83 -3.15 -7.93
CA LEU A 82 -23.23 -3.03 -8.33
C LEU A 82 -23.38 -2.14 -9.58
N ARG A 83 -22.62 -1.04 -9.69
CA ARG A 83 -22.57 -0.24 -10.92
C ARG A 83 -22.16 -1.09 -12.12
N CYS A 84 -21.20 -2.01 -11.94
CA CYS A 84 -20.76 -2.93 -13.00
C CYS A 84 -21.79 -4.02 -13.34
N VAL A 85 -22.64 -4.41 -12.38
CA VAL A 85 -23.78 -5.32 -12.61
C VAL A 85 -24.87 -4.62 -13.43
N ASP A 86 -25.20 -3.37 -13.08
CA ASP A 86 -26.29 -2.62 -13.72
C ASP A 86 -25.91 -2.13 -15.13
N ASP A 87 -24.73 -1.54 -15.27
CA ASP A 87 -24.27 -0.88 -16.50
C ASP A 87 -22.74 -0.85 -16.52
N ARG A 88 -22.19 -1.95 -17.03
CA ARG A 88 -20.75 -2.17 -17.08
C ARG A 88 -20.08 -1.06 -17.89
N PRO A 89 -19.07 -0.36 -17.33
CA PRO A 89 -18.33 0.65 -18.08
C PRO A 89 -17.73 0.07 -19.36
N PRO A 90 -17.68 0.87 -20.45
CA PRO A 90 -17.03 0.44 -21.68
C PRO A 90 -15.57 0.10 -21.40
N ASP A 91 -15.05 -0.88 -22.13
CA ASP A 91 -13.64 -1.23 -22.04
C ASP A 91 -12.81 -0.20 -22.80
N GLU A 92 -11.92 0.49 -22.09
CA GLU A 92 -10.98 1.44 -22.67
C GLU A 92 -9.64 0.79 -23.06
N GLY A 93 -9.46 -0.51 -22.76
CA GLY A 93 -8.24 -1.27 -23.04
C GLY A 93 -7.84 -1.24 -24.51
N ASP A 94 -8.74 -1.60 -25.42
CA ASP A 94 -8.48 -1.58 -26.87
C ASP A 94 -7.99 -0.21 -27.37
N ARG A 95 -8.57 0.88 -26.82
CA ARG A 95 -8.20 2.24 -27.19
C ARG A 95 -6.80 2.61 -26.66
N LEU A 96 -6.51 2.20 -25.42
CA LEU A 96 -5.19 2.39 -24.81
C LEU A 96 -4.13 1.60 -25.56
N ASP A 97 -4.39 0.32 -25.84
CA ASP A 97 -3.50 -0.56 -26.58
C ASP A 97 -3.24 -0.05 -28.00
N ALA A 98 -4.27 0.45 -28.69
CA ALA A 98 -4.09 1.05 -30.01
C ALA A 98 -3.18 2.29 -29.95
N ALA A 99 -3.31 3.13 -28.91
CA ALA A 99 -2.45 4.28 -28.72
C ALA A 99 -1.00 3.87 -28.38
N LEU A 100 -0.81 2.89 -27.49
CA LEU A 100 0.50 2.39 -27.09
C LEU A 100 1.22 1.69 -28.27
N ASN A 101 0.52 0.87 -29.05
CA ASN A 101 1.09 0.18 -30.21
C ASN A 101 1.33 1.10 -31.41
N GLY A 102 0.58 2.21 -31.50
CA GLY A 102 0.71 3.18 -32.57
C GLY A 102 1.80 4.24 -32.36
N ALA A 103 2.22 4.45 -31.11
CA ALA A 103 3.24 5.43 -30.76
C ALA A 103 4.65 4.92 -31.09
N ASP A 104 5.53 5.84 -31.50
CA ASP A 104 6.95 5.51 -31.71
C ASP A 104 7.63 5.19 -30.36
N ALA A 105 8.57 4.25 -30.38
CA ALA A 105 9.22 3.78 -29.16
C ALA A 105 10.04 4.90 -28.47
N ASP A 106 10.61 5.84 -29.22
CA ASP A 106 11.35 6.97 -28.64
C ASP A 106 10.40 8.03 -28.09
N GLU A 107 9.25 8.25 -28.71
CA GLU A 107 8.17 9.11 -28.18
C GLU A 107 7.61 8.54 -26.87
N LEU A 108 7.35 7.23 -26.81
CA LEU A 108 6.91 6.56 -25.58
C LEU A 108 7.93 6.68 -24.46
N ARG A 109 9.22 6.47 -24.76
CA ARG A 109 10.30 6.64 -23.76
C ARG A 109 10.42 8.07 -23.29
N ALA A 110 10.25 9.05 -24.18
CA ALA A 110 10.30 10.47 -23.83
C ALA A 110 9.13 10.85 -22.91
N PHE A 111 7.91 10.46 -23.27
CA PHE A 111 6.71 10.68 -22.47
C PHE A 111 6.83 10.02 -21.09
N LEU A 112 7.18 8.73 -21.05
CA LEU A 112 7.34 8.01 -19.79
C LEU A 112 8.43 8.66 -18.92
N ARG A 113 9.54 9.11 -19.50
CA ARG A 113 10.58 9.81 -18.75
C ARG A 113 10.09 11.12 -18.14
N GLU A 114 9.23 11.86 -18.82
CA GLU A 114 8.62 13.10 -18.32
C GLU A 114 7.67 12.83 -17.14
N GLU A 115 6.82 11.81 -17.26
CA GLU A 115 5.92 11.37 -16.19
C GLU A 115 6.70 10.88 -14.95
N LEU A 116 7.74 10.05 -15.16
CA LEU A 116 8.57 9.54 -14.05
C LEU A 116 9.41 10.63 -13.36
N VAL A 117 9.67 11.77 -14.00
CA VAL A 117 10.34 12.90 -13.34
C VAL A 117 9.36 13.69 -12.46
N THR A 118 8.08 13.72 -12.86
CA THR A 118 7.04 14.48 -12.19
C THR A 118 6.43 13.73 -11.01
N ASP A 119 6.27 12.41 -11.15
CA ASP A 119 5.64 11.55 -10.15
C ASP A 119 6.67 10.57 -9.55
N ALA A 120 7.06 10.86 -8.30
CA ALA A 120 8.04 10.06 -7.57
C ALA A 120 7.50 8.66 -7.20
N ASP A 121 6.20 8.53 -6.94
CA ASP A 121 5.58 7.25 -6.60
C ASP A 121 5.51 6.35 -7.85
N LEU A 122 5.17 6.93 -9.01
CA LEU A 122 5.24 6.23 -10.30
C LEU A 122 6.68 5.84 -10.65
N SER A 123 7.65 6.73 -10.41
CA SER A 123 9.08 6.46 -10.59
C SER A 123 9.53 5.25 -9.77
N ASP A 124 9.20 5.18 -8.49
CA ASP A 124 9.57 4.07 -7.64
C ASP A 124 8.93 2.75 -8.10
N ARG A 125 7.64 2.77 -8.46
CA ARG A 125 6.96 1.59 -8.98
C ARG A 125 7.58 1.09 -10.28
N PHE A 126 7.94 2.00 -11.19
CA PHE A 126 8.60 1.63 -12.43
C PHE A 126 9.99 1.04 -12.17
N LEU A 127 10.78 1.64 -11.28
CA LEU A 127 12.10 1.13 -10.93
C LEU A 127 12.00 -0.25 -10.28
N ALA A 128 11.09 -0.44 -9.32
CA ALA A 128 10.84 -1.74 -8.72
C ALA A 128 10.47 -2.79 -9.78
N HIS A 129 9.56 -2.46 -10.70
CA HIS A 129 9.17 -3.37 -11.77
C HIS A 129 10.32 -3.69 -12.74
N ALA A 130 11.15 -2.70 -13.08
CA ALA A 130 12.27 -2.86 -14.00
C ALA A 130 13.52 -3.50 -13.35
N GLY A 131 13.45 -3.92 -12.08
CA GLY A 131 14.59 -4.46 -11.33
C GLY A 131 15.64 -3.40 -10.97
N GLY A 132 15.29 -2.12 -11.06
CA GLY A 132 16.09 -1.01 -10.56
C GLY A 132 16.02 -0.89 -9.03
N SER A 133 16.85 -0.02 -8.48
CA SER A 133 16.81 0.34 -7.06
C SER A 133 16.03 1.62 -6.85
N THR A 134 15.42 1.79 -5.67
CA THR A 134 14.77 3.07 -5.33
C THR A 134 15.79 4.21 -5.35
N ARG A 135 15.33 5.39 -5.77
CA ARG A 135 16.10 6.63 -5.70
C ARG A 135 15.81 7.43 -4.44
N ARG A 136 14.74 7.09 -3.73
CA ARG A 136 14.28 7.83 -2.56
C ARG A 136 15.05 7.39 -1.34
N SER A 137 15.38 8.36 -0.52
CA SER A 137 15.90 8.16 0.83
C SER A 137 14.78 7.73 1.78
N VAL A 138 15.17 7.15 2.92
CA VAL A 138 14.25 6.83 4.03
C VAL A 138 13.43 8.06 4.41
N ASN A 139 14.07 9.24 4.50
CA ASN A 139 13.39 10.48 4.86
C ASN A 139 12.32 10.91 3.86
N GLU A 140 12.57 10.78 2.55
CA GLU A 140 11.58 11.14 1.52
C GLU A 140 10.36 10.22 1.54
N LEU A 141 10.57 8.92 1.82
CA LEU A 141 9.49 7.97 2.01
C LEU A 141 8.72 8.27 3.29
N ARG A 142 9.42 8.53 4.40
CA ARG A 142 8.82 8.94 5.67
C ARG A 142 7.94 10.18 5.50
N THR A 143 8.46 11.24 4.87
CA THR A 143 7.67 12.45 4.55
C THR A 143 6.44 12.14 3.71
N SER A 144 6.53 11.21 2.75
CA SER A 144 5.39 10.81 1.93
C SER A 144 4.34 10.04 2.73
N ILE A 145 4.75 9.24 3.71
CA ILE A 145 3.88 8.48 4.61
C ILE A 145 3.24 9.40 5.65
N ASP A 146 4.02 10.27 6.29
CA ASP A 146 3.56 11.24 7.28
C ASP A 146 2.48 12.17 6.70
N ARG A 147 2.64 12.58 5.43
CA ARG A 147 1.62 13.35 4.71
C ARG A 147 0.26 12.63 4.68
N ARG A 148 0.22 11.29 4.62
CA ARG A 148 -1.05 10.56 4.68
C ARG A 148 -1.69 10.61 6.06
N PHE A 149 -0.92 10.63 7.15
CA PHE A 149 -1.49 10.86 8.48
C PHE A 149 -2.15 12.25 8.57
N GLU A 150 -1.52 13.27 8.00
CA GLU A 150 -2.05 14.63 7.94
C GLU A 150 -3.31 14.75 7.07
N GLU A 151 -3.30 14.12 5.89
CA GLU A 151 -4.44 14.14 4.94
C GLU A 151 -5.66 13.35 5.46
N THR A 152 -5.45 12.35 6.33
CA THR A 152 -6.53 11.47 6.79
C THR A 152 -7.44 12.18 7.81
N ASN A 153 -6.90 13.06 8.66
CA ASN A 153 -7.70 13.82 9.65
C ASN A 153 -7.24 15.29 9.72
N PRO A 154 -7.47 16.10 8.66
CA PRO A 154 -6.89 17.45 8.58
C PRO A 154 -7.44 18.42 9.64
N GLU A 155 -8.58 18.09 10.26
CA GLU A 155 -9.24 18.92 11.27
C GLU A 155 -8.76 18.64 12.71
N TYR A 156 -7.96 17.60 12.93
CA TYR A 156 -7.55 17.15 14.25
C TYR A 156 -6.07 16.76 14.30
N ASP A 157 -5.39 17.07 15.41
CA ASP A 157 -3.98 16.66 15.60
C ASP A 157 -3.82 15.14 15.74
N VAL A 158 -4.89 14.46 16.17
CA VAL A 158 -4.99 13.02 16.39
C VAL A 158 -5.59 12.29 15.19
N VAL A 159 -5.21 11.03 15.03
CA VAL A 159 -5.61 10.16 13.92
C VAL A 159 -6.51 9.06 14.44
N PHE A 160 -7.79 9.11 14.04
CA PHE A 160 -8.80 8.11 14.41
C PHE A 160 -9.10 7.13 13.28
N GLU A 161 -9.05 7.63 12.04
CA GLU A 161 -9.28 6.83 10.84
C GLU A 161 -7.98 6.12 10.42
N PRO A 162 -8.03 4.83 10.05
CA PRO A 162 -6.87 4.11 9.52
C PRO A 162 -6.35 4.75 8.23
N VAL A 163 -5.01 4.80 8.13
CA VAL A 163 -4.27 5.28 6.96
C VAL A 163 -3.96 4.11 6.04
N ASP A 164 -4.18 4.24 4.73
CA ASP A 164 -3.80 3.18 3.79
C ASP A 164 -2.28 3.17 3.53
N PHE A 165 -1.63 2.05 3.88
CA PHE A 165 -0.21 1.82 3.65
C PHE A 165 0.09 0.88 2.48
N THR A 166 -0.94 0.42 1.77
CA THR A 166 -0.84 -0.63 0.75
C THR A 166 0.20 -0.30 -0.31
N GLN A 167 0.24 0.95 -0.79
CA GLN A 167 1.19 1.37 -1.84
C GLN A 167 2.66 1.10 -1.48
N TRP A 168 3.06 1.30 -0.22
CA TRP A 168 4.44 1.08 0.21
C TRP A 168 4.73 -0.38 0.49
N PHE A 169 3.75 -1.14 1.01
CA PHE A 169 3.91 -2.58 1.16
C PHE A 169 4.05 -3.28 -0.19
N ASP A 170 3.24 -2.89 -1.19
CA ASP A 170 3.34 -3.43 -2.54
C ASP A 170 4.67 -3.06 -3.19
N LEU A 171 5.13 -1.82 -3.00
CA LEU A 171 6.45 -1.38 -3.48
C LEU A 171 7.58 -2.19 -2.85
N ALA A 172 7.58 -2.36 -1.53
CA ALA A 172 8.58 -3.16 -0.83
C ALA A 172 8.56 -4.62 -1.27
N ASN A 173 7.37 -5.20 -1.45
CA ASN A 173 7.20 -6.57 -1.94
C ASN A 173 7.73 -6.73 -3.37
N GLU A 174 7.53 -5.76 -4.24
CA GLU A 174 8.08 -5.82 -5.60
C GLU A 174 9.61 -5.76 -5.58
N TYR A 175 10.21 -4.88 -4.77
CA TYR A 175 11.67 -4.90 -4.59
C TYR A 175 12.17 -6.26 -4.04
N ARG A 176 11.45 -6.88 -3.10
CA ARG A 176 11.81 -8.22 -2.60
C ARG A 176 11.74 -9.29 -3.70
N LYS A 177 10.70 -9.28 -4.54
CA LYS A 177 10.57 -10.23 -5.67
C LYS A 177 11.72 -10.12 -6.66
N GLN A 178 12.24 -8.91 -6.85
CA GLN A 178 13.41 -8.64 -7.70
C GLN A 178 14.75 -8.80 -6.96
N GLU A 179 14.75 -9.36 -5.74
CA GLU A 179 15.92 -9.54 -4.87
C GLU A 179 16.67 -8.22 -4.56
N GLN A 180 15.99 -7.09 -4.71
CA GLN A 180 16.49 -5.75 -4.37
C GLN A 180 16.27 -5.45 -2.88
N TYR A 181 16.80 -6.30 -1.99
CA TYR A 181 16.54 -6.23 -0.55
C TYR A 181 16.90 -4.89 0.08
N ARG A 182 17.99 -4.24 -0.35
CA ARG A 182 18.36 -2.90 0.13
C ARG A 182 17.29 -1.84 -0.17
N SER A 183 16.65 -1.91 -1.34
CA SER A 183 15.56 -1.00 -1.70
C SER A 183 14.31 -1.28 -0.87
N ALA A 184 13.98 -2.57 -0.66
CA ALA A 184 12.88 -2.96 0.22
C ALA A 184 13.11 -2.50 1.67
N MET A 185 14.33 -2.61 2.19
CA MET A 185 14.71 -2.12 3.52
C MET A 185 14.47 -0.63 3.67
N ILE A 186 14.81 0.18 2.66
CA ILE A 186 14.57 1.63 2.67
C ILE A 186 13.07 1.94 2.80
N VAL A 187 12.21 1.20 2.08
CA VAL A 187 10.75 1.35 2.16
C VAL A 187 10.20 0.92 3.51
N TYR A 188 10.59 -0.26 4.01
CA TYR A 188 10.15 -0.72 5.32
C TYR A 188 10.64 0.19 6.45
N ARG A 189 11.87 0.70 6.37
CA ARG A 189 12.39 1.64 7.35
C ARG A 189 11.60 2.95 7.35
N GLY A 190 11.23 3.48 6.19
CA GLY A 190 10.32 4.63 6.09
C GLY A 190 8.98 4.37 6.77
N LEU A 191 8.38 3.20 6.54
CA LEU A 191 7.14 2.77 7.23
C LEU A 191 7.32 2.66 8.74
N ILE A 192 8.37 2.00 9.21
CA ILE A 192 8.66 1.82 10.63
C ILE A 192 8.82 3.17 11.32
N GLU A 193 9.67 4.05 10.79
CA GLU A 193 9.92 5.36 11.38
C GLU A 193 8.65 6.22 11.41
N SER A 194 7.89 6.29 10.30
CA SER A 194 6.62 7.04 10.28
C SER A 194 5.58 6.47 11.25
N LEU A 195 5.41 5.14 11.28
CA LEU A 195 4.42 4.50 12.15
C LEU A 195 4.78 4.72 13.61
N ASP A 196 6.05 4.56 13.98
CA ASP A 196 6.51 4.75 15.35
C ASP A 196 6.49 6.25 15.74
N ASP A 197 6.87 7.18 14.87
CA ASP A 197 6.82 8.64 15.14
C ASP A 197 5.37 9.16 15.29
N ASN A 198 4.40 8.55 14.61
CA ASN A 198 3.00 8.98 14.66
C ASN A 198 2.13 8.17 15.64
N MET A 199 2.66 7.10 16.25
CA MET A 199 1.85 6.16 17.01
C MET A 199 1.17 6.81 18.23
N GLU A 200 1.80 7.81 18.85
CA GLU A 200 1.21 8.56 19.98
C GLU A 200 0.01 9.44 19.57
N ARG A 201 -0.10 9.77 18.28
CA ARG A 201 -1.23 10.56 17.73
C ARG A 201 -2.45 9.69 17.43
N VAL A 202 -2.30 8.37 17.44
CA VAL A 202 -3.35 7.43 17.09
C VAL A 202 -4.33 7.28 18.26
N ASP A 203 -5.58 7.71 18.04
CA ASP A 203 -6.68 7.62 19.04
C ASP A 203 -7.85 6.75 18.52
N GLY A 204 -7.62 6.01 17.43
CA GLY A 204 -8.55 5.05 16.83
C GLY A 204 -7.85 4.04 15.93
N ALA A 205 -8.52 2.94 15.58
CA ALA A 205 -7.99 1.89 14.70
C ALA A 205 -6.59 1.36 15.11
N TYR A 206 -6.32 1.27 16.42
CA TYR A 206 -5.01 0.90 16.94
C TYR A 206 -4.49 -0.46 16.41
N ASP A 207 -5.39 -1.42 16.21
CA ASP A 207 -5.06 -2.74 15.64
C ASP A 207 -4.54 -2.62 14.20
N HIS A 208 -5.08 -1.70 13.40
CA HIS A 208 -4.62 -1.43 12.03
C HIS A 208 -3.18 -0.91 12.03
N PHE A 209 -2.90 0.13 12.81
CA PHE A 209 -1.55 0.71 12.90
C PHE A 209 -0.55 -0.26 13.52
N SER A 210 -0.94 -1.00 14.56
CA SER A 210 -0.08 -2.02 15.19
C SER A 210 0.24 -3.17 14.24
N SER A 211 -0.74 -3.62 13.45
CA SER A 211 -0.55 -4.65 12.42
C SER A 211 0.38 -4.16 11.32
N ALA A 212 0.17 -2.93 10.83
CA ALA A 212 1.04 -2.31 9.84
C ALA A 212 2.49 -2.19 10.35
N PHE A 213 2.68 -1.74 11.60
CA PHE A 213 3.99 -1.60 12.22
C PHE A 213 4.72 -2.95 12.31
N ARG A 214 4.06 -3.99 12.84
CA ARG A 214 4.64 -5.33 12.92
C ARG A 214 5.00 -5.88 11.54
N ARG A 215 4.10 -5.74 10.57
CA ARG A 215 4.35 -6.16 9.18
C ARG A 215 5.55 -5.45 8.56
N ALA A 216 5.71 -4.14 8.82
CA ALA A 216 6.85 -3.38 8.33
C ALA A 216 8.16 -3.82 9.00
N LEU A 217 8.13 -4.04 10.32
CA LEU A 217 9.28 -4.52 11.09
C LEU A 217 9.73 -5.92 10.66
N ASP A 218 8.80 -6.87 10.54
CA ASP A 218 9.07 -8.23 10.09
C ASP A 218 9.64 -8.20 8.66
N GLY A 219 9.04 -7.42 7.76
CA GLY A 219 9.54 -7.24 6.39
C GLY A 219 10.95 -6.64 6.32
N TYR A 220 11.27 -5.70 7.21
CA TYR A 220 12.62 -5.13 7.34
C TYR A 220 13.63 -6.18 7.79
N VAL A 221 13.33 -6.92 8.86
CA VAL A 221 14.19 -7.99 9.40
C VAL A 221 14.43 -9.08 8.35
N ASP A 222 13.37 -9.54 7.67
CA ASP A 222 13.46 -10.49 6.57
C ASP A 222 14.45 -10.03 5.49
N CYS A 223 14.39 -8.74 5.11
CA CYS A 223 15.27 -8.19 4.09
C CYS A 223 16.72 -8.11 4.58
N VAL A 224 16.95 -7.72 5.84
CA VAL A 224 18.29 -7.71 6.44
C VAL A 224 18.87 -9.12 6.45
N VAL A 225 18.10 -10.12 6.91
CA VAL A 225 18.53 -11.52 6.92
C VAL A 225 18.85 -12.00 5.51
N ALA A 226 18.02 -11.69 4.52
CA ALA A 226 18.24 -12.08 3.13
C ALA A 226 19.49 -11.45 2.49
N THR A 227 20.06 -10.39 3.08
CA THR A 227 21.34 -9.85 2.61
C THR A 227 22.55 -10.72 2.97
N GLU A 228 22.38 -11.75 3.83
CA GLU A 228 23.21 -12.90 4.28
C GLU A 228 24.75 -12.76 4.43
N ARG A 229 25.40 -11.77 3.81
CA ARG A 229 26.86 -11.61 3.70
C ARG A 229 27.33 -10.17 3.93
N ASP A 230 26.42 -9.27 4.27
CA ASP A 230 26.73 -7.87 4.51
C ASP A 230 26.67 -7.57 6.02
N ALA A 231 27.76 -7.86 6.71
CA ALA A 231 27.88 -7.66 8.16
C ALA A 231 27.70 -6.18 8.56
N ASP A 232 28.09 -5.25 7.67
CA ASP A 232 27.88 -3.82 7.88
C ASP A 232 26.37 -3.51 7.85
N THR A 233 25.63 -4.07 6.89
CA THR A 233 24.16 -3.92 6.83
C THR A 233 23.46 -4.45 8.08
N VAL A 234 23.86 -5.61 8.62
CA VAL A 234 23.25 -6.12 9.85
C VAL A 234 23.61 -5.26 11.05
N THR A 235 24.85 -4.77 11.13
CA THR A 235 25.30 -3.88 12.20
C THR A 235 24.52 -2.57 12.19
N ASP A 236 24.37 -1.94 11.03
CA ASP A 236 23.58 -0.71 10.86
C ASP A 236 22.11 -0.94 11.20
N ALA A 237 21.55 -2.09 10.83
CA ALA A 237 20.18 -2.45 11.15
C ALA A 237 19.96 -2.63 12.67
N VAL A 238 20.86 -3.34 13.36
CA VAL A 238 20.80 -3.51 14.81
C VAL A 238 20.92 -2.17 15.52
N ALA A 239 21.86 -1.31 15.10
CA ALA A 239 22.03 0.02 15.67
C ALA A 239 20.77 0.89 15.53
N PHE A 240 20.14 0.86 14.36
CA PHE A 240 18.85 1.51 14.12
C PHE A 240 17.75 0.99 15.06
N LEU A 241 17.60 -0.32 15.19
CA LEU A 241 16.57 -0.91 16.05
C LEU A 241 16.80 -0.57 17.53
N ASP A 242 18.04 -0.61 18.01
CA ASP A 242 18.39 -0.23 19.38
C ASP A 242 18.12 1.26 19.66
N GLU A 243 18.42 2.12 18.69
CA GLU A 243 18.09 3.54 18.78
C GLU A 243 16.59 3.74 18.93
N ARG A 244 15.77 3.11 18.05
CA ARG A 244 14.30 3.20 18.12
C ARG A 244 13.74 2.59 19.41
N ALA A 245 14.30 1.50 19.92
CA ALA A 245 13.90 0.94 21.21
C ALA A 245 14.09 1.93 22.37
N THR A 246 15.10 2.80 22.29
CA THR A 246 15.46 3.74 23.36
C THR A 246 14.76 5.09 23.24
N SER A 247 14.63 5.61 22.01
CA SER A 247 14.12 6.98 21.77
C SER A 247 12.78 7.06 21.05
N GLY A 248 12.27 5.94 20.53
CA GLY A 248 10.97 5.85 19.86
C GLY A 248 9.80 5.76 20.84
N THR A 249 8.64 5.34 20.34
CA THR A 249 7.43 5.23 21.16
C THR A 249 7.59 4.13 22.22
N PRO A 250 7.41 4.43 23.52
CA PRO A 250 7.76 3.49 24.60
C PRO A 250 7.10 2.11 24.53
N PHE A 251 5.85 2.02 24.07
CA PHE A 251 5.16 0.72 23.99
C PHE A 251 5.52 -0.10 22.75
N LEU A 252 6.24 0.47 21.78
CA LEU A 252 6.79 -0.25 20.63
C LEU A 252 8.22 -0.74 20.90
N ALA A 253 8.86 -0.29 21.98
CA ALA A 253 10.25 -0.62 22.32
C ALA A 253 10.54 -2.14 22.33
N GLU A 254 9.65 -2.94 22.95
CA GLU A 254 9.82 -4.40 23.03
C GLU A 254 9.87 -5.06 21.64
N HIS A 255 9.12 -4.53 20.66
CA HIS A 255 9.16 -5.04 19.30
C HIS A 255 10.52 -4.78 18.64
N PHE A 256 11.09 -3.59 18.83
CA PHE A 256 12.42 -3.25 18.34
C PHE A 256 13.53 -4.07 19.01
N GLU A 257 13.49 -4.21 20.34
CA GLU A 257 14.44 -5.02 21.11
C GLU A 257 14.46 -6.47 20.63
N ARG A 258 13.27 -7.06 20.41
CA ARG A 258 13.13 -8.42 19.90
C ARG A 258 13.71 -8.58 18.50
N ALA A 259 13.40 -7.65 17.59
CA ALA A 259 13.94 -7.65 16.23
C ALA A 259 15.48 -7.51 16.23
N ALA A 260 16.02 -6.64 17.09
CA ALA A 260 17.46 -6.47 17.22
C ALA A 260 18.13 -7.73 17.79
N ALA A 261 17.51 -8.40 18.76
CA ALA A 261 18.00 -9.67 19.31
C ALA A 261 18.04 -10.77 18.23
N GLU A 262 16.98 -10.91 17.44
CA GLU A 262 16.90 -11.87 16.33
C GLU A 262 18.02 -11.68 15.31
N LEU A 263 18.28 -10.43 14.88
CA LEU A 263 19.38 -10.14 13.96
C LEU A 263 20.76 -10.48 14.54
N ARG A 264 20.98 -10.22 15.84
CA ARG A 264 22.26 -10.57 16.50
C ARG A 264 22.48 -12.08 16.58
N GLU A 265 21.44 -12.86 16.86
CA GLU A 265 21.52 -14.32 16.87
C GLU A 265 21.94 -14.86 15.51
N LYS A 266 21.37 -14.32 14.43
CA LYS A 266 21.71 -14.74 13.06
C LYS A 266 23.16 -14.46 12.66
N VAL A 267 23.73 -13.34 13.10
CA VAL A 267 25.17 -13.04 12.88
C VAL A 267 26.06 -13.99 13.68
N GLY A 268 25.65 -14.35 14.90
CA GLY A 268 26.38 -15.28 15.75
C GLY A 268 26.43 -16.71 15.19
N GLU A 269 25.35 -17.16 14.54
CA GLU A 269 25.27 -18.46 13.84
C GLU A 269 26.20 -18.50 12.61
N GLN A 270 26.24 -17.42 11.81
CA GLN A 270 27.07 -17.34 10.59
C GLN A 270 28.57 -17.21 10.86
N SER A 271 28.96 -16.71 12.03
CA SER A 271 30.38 -16.60 12.43
C SER A 271 31.00 -17.92 12.89
N CYS A 272 30.18 -18.97 13.08
CA CYS A 272 30.60 -20.28 13.56
C CYS A 272 30.69 -21.36 12.45
N GLU A 273 30.27 -21.06 11.22
CA GLU A 273 30.44 -21.91 10.01
C GLU A 273 31.69 -21.53 9.20
#